data_AF-A0A9P6VDT9-F1
#
_entry.id   AF-A0A9P6VDT9-F1
#
_cell.length_a   1.000
_cell.length_b   1.000
_cell.length_c   1.000
_cell.angle_alpha   90.00
_cell.angle_beta   90.00
_cell.angle_gamma   90.00
#
_symmetry.space_group_name_H-M   'P 1'
#
loop_
_entity.id
_entity.type
_entity.pdbx_description
1 polymer ?
#
loop_
_entity_poly.entity_id
_entity_poly.type
_entity_poly.pdbx_seq_one_letter_code
_entity_poly.pdbx_strand_id
1 'polypeptide(L)'
;MLFAPVSILVSLMCDLAVGHAVHDRLVSNKSDVSNNATYPNYRAAAYFVNWRRADARAVCFCECFTHHRRSVHFPGDSWDEAGSNLYGCLKQLFLLKKVNRKLKVLLSIGGSSYSANFAVPASTDAGRSAFASSAVALVANLGLDGLDINWEYPQNDADAVNMVLLLKALRESLDGYGDSLSTPYRFQLTVASPAGASYYQTLHLADMDPHIDFWNLMAYDYAGGWSSVTANQANLFSSTSDATTTPFNTEDAIGYYIGKGITPNKIVLGMPIYGRSFAATRGLGQPFDGVGRGTWQAGVYDFKALPVSGANESYDNTTGSSYSYDAASKELVSYDNARVAKQKAAFIKRRGLGGAMWWESSADKVGSGSLIHNVVAVLGGAGGSGLEGSPNLLLYPNSSYDNLRSGMPDSGSAAETASSLPCSSGSMDHINRLHHDSFYHYQLSALLTQLFSRH
;
A
#
# COMPACT_ATOMS: atom_id res chain seq x y z
N MET A 1 32.13 1.56 -2.55
CA MET A 1 30.83 2.15 -2.95
C MET A 1 29.83 1.01 -3.07
N LEU A 2 28.93 0.85 -2.10
CA LEU A 2 27.82 -0.10 -2.17
C LEU A 2 26.50 0.68 -2.30
N PHE A 3 25.61 0.20 -3.16
CA PHE A 3 24.33 0.81 -3.52
C PHE A 3 23.16 -0.13 -3.16
N ALA A 4 22.14 0.34 -2.43
CA ALA A 4 20.86 -0.32 -2.11
C ALA A 4 19.80 0.74 -1.66
N PRO A 5 18.48 0.46 -1.50
CA PRO A 5 17.42 1.08 -2.32
C PRO A 5 16.32 1.94 -1.61
N VAL A 6 15.30 2.45 -2.35
CA VAL A 6 14.43 3.67 -2.11
C VAL A 6 12.89 3.38 -2.08
N SER A 7 12.01 4.21 -1.43
CA SER A 7 10.57 3.90 -1.05
C SER A 7 9.31 4.73 -1.59
N ILE A 8 8.01 4.21 -1.72
CA ILE A 8 6.68 4.80 -2.25
C ILE A 8 5.30 4.22 -1.68
N LEU A 9 4.11 4.88 -1.89
CA LEU A 9 2.66 4.55 -1.55
C LEU A 9 1.62 4.32 -2.74
N VAL A 10 0.56 3.43 -2.71
CA VAL A 10 -0.54 3.12 -3.76
C VAL A 10 -1.75 2.21 -3.27
N SER A 11 -3.01 2.66 -3.12
CA SER A 11 -4.15 1.93 -2.48
C SER A 11 -5.14 1.14 -3.40
N LEU A 12 -5.64 -0.07 -3.04
CA LEU A 12 -6.51 -0.96 -3.88
C LEU A 12 -7.66 -1.68 -3.12
N MET A 13 -8.83 -1.84 -3.76
CA MET A 13 -9.84 -2.87 -3.43
C MET A 13 -9.68 -4.16 -4.27
N CYS A 14 -9.96 -5.34 -3.72
CA CYS A 14 -10.20 -6.54 -4.54
C CYS A 14 -11.60 -7.11 -4.29
N ASP A 15 -12.40 -7.16 -5.36
CA ASP A 15 -13.54 -8.05 -5.51
C ASP A 15 -13.17 -9.11 -6.55
N LEU A 16 -13.16 -10.38 -6.16
CA LEU A 16 -13.00 -11.52 -7.08
C LEU A 16 -13.51 -12.81 -6.43
N ALA A 17 -14.82 -12.85 -6.17
CA ALA A 17 -15.48 -14.01 -5.55
C ALA A 17 -16.96 -14.19 -5.91
N VAL A 18 -17.36 -14.06 -7.19
CA VAL A 18 -18.53 -14.79 -7.72
C VAL A 18 -18.24 -15.26 -9.15
N GLY A 19 -17.79 -16.51 -9.27
CA GLY A 19 -18.03 -17.32 -10.46
C GLY A 19 -19.25 -18.21 -10.19
N HIS A 20 -20.25 -18.14 -11.07
CA HIS A 20 -21.54 -18.87 -11.05
C HIS A 20 -22.63 -18.39 -10.07
N ALA A 21 -23.87 -18.39 -10.62
CA ALA A 21 -25.15 -17.95 -10.05
C ALA A 21 -25.21 -16.43 -9.71
N VAL A 22 -26.22 -15.66 -10.13
CA VAL A 22 -27.63 -15.97 -10.46
C VAL A 22 -28.08 -15.19 -11.70
N HIS A 23 -28.88 -15.83 -12.57
CA HIS A 23 -29.65 -15.17 -13.63
C HIS A 23 -31.02 -14.72 -13.07
N ASP A 24 -31.56 -13.60 -13.55
CA ASP A 24 -32.91 -13.07 -13.28
C ASP A 24 -33.29 -12.72 -11.82
N ARG A 25 -33.36 -11.41 -11.52
CA ARG A 25 -34.64 -10.65 -11.47
C ARG A 25 -34.44 -9.21 -11.01
N LEU A 26 -34.81 -8.27 -11.87
CA LEU A 26 -35.25 -6.94 -11.44
C LEU A 26 -36.72 -7.01 -10.99
N VAL A 27 -37.08 -6.24 -9.95
CA VAL A 27 -38.34 -5.47 -9.76
C VAL A 27 -38.67 -5.29 -8.27
N SER A 28 -38.79 -4.01 -7.88
CA SER A 28 -39.44 -3.41 -6.69
C SER A 28 -39.45 -4.15 -5.33
N ASN A 29 -38.94 -3.48 -4.30
CA ASN A 29 -39.83 -2.87 -3.29
C ASN A 29 -39.18 -1.71 -2.54
N LYS A 30 -39.96 -0.66 -2.26
CA LYS A 30 -39.63 0.40 -1.30
C LYS A 30 -40.25 0.06 0.05
N SER A 31 -39.49 0.15 1.13
CA SER A 31 -40.01 0.36 2.48
C SER A 31 -38.89 0.88 3.38
N ASP A 32 -39.17 1.95 4.13
CA ASP A 32 -38.19 2.64 4.97
C ASP A 32 -37.60 1.77 6.08
N VAL A 33 -36.28 1.88 6.28
CA VAL A 33 -35.62 1.60 7.56
C VAL A 33 -34.69 2.77 7.89
N SER A 34 -35.24 3.76 8.58
CA SER A 34 -34.49 4.91 9.09
C SER A 34 -33.73 4.54 10.36
N ASN A 35 -32.49 4.06 10.22
CA ASN A 35 -31.37 4.32 11.14
C ASN A 35 -30.16 3.46 10.73
N ASN A 36 -29.20 4.09 10.06
CA ASN A 36 -27.83 3.59 10.10
C ASN A 36 -26.89 4.77 9.95
N ALA A 37 -25.96 4.94 10.89
CA ALA A 37 -24.91 5.94 10.77
C ALA A 37 -24.06 5.54 9.56
N THR A 38 -24.07 6.38 8.52
CA THR A 38 -23.19 6.20 7.35
C THR A 38 -21.75 6.46 7.76
N TYR A 39 -21.09 5.42 8.27
CA TYR A 39 -19.64 5.43 8.42
C TYR A 39 -19.03 5.74 7.04
N PRO A 40 -18.07 6.68 6.95
CA PRO A 40 -17.33 6.87 5.72
C PRO A 40 -16.56 5.58 5.39
N ASN A 41 -16.52 5.24 4.11
CA ASN A 41 -15.95 3.98 3.65
C ASN A 41 -14.45 3.86 3.95
N TYR A 42 -13.98 2.66 4.29
CA TYR A 42 -12.61 2.39 4.74
C TYR A 42 -11.57 2.34 3.61
N ARG A 43 -10.33 2.71 3.92
CA ARG A 43 -9.16 2.60 3.04
C ARG A 43 -8.38 1.30 3.30
N ALA A 44 -7.77 0.73 2.26
CA ALA A 44 -6.99 -0.51 2.32
C ALA A 44 -5.69 -0.37 1.52
N ALA A 45 -4.53 -0.40 2.20
CA ALA A 45 -3.31 0.22 1.70
C ALA A 45 -2.05 -0.64 1.99
N ALA A 46 -1.20 -1.06 1.03
CA ALA A 46 0.01 -1.89 1.31
C ALA A 46 1.29 -1.51 0.51
N TYR A 47 2.41 -1.18 1.20
CA TYR A 47 3.75 -0.82 0.67
C TYR A 47 4.31 -1.84 -0.36
N PHE A 48 4.95 -1.46 -1.49
CA PHE A 48 5.43 -2.38 -2.55
C PHE A 48 6.82 -1.99 -3.01
N VAL A 49 7.81 -2.65 -2.42
CA VAL A 49 9.20 -2.25 -2.52
C VAL A 49 9.82 -2.49 -3.91
N ASN A 50 10.38 -1.44 -4.54
CA ASN A 50 10.79 -1.50 -5.96
C ASN A 50 11.93 -2.48 -6.25
N TRP A 51 12.67 -2.91 -5.22
CA TRP A 51 13.75 -3.88 -5.33
C TRP A 51 13.24 -5.33 -5.39
N ARG A 52 11.94 -5.58 -5.22
CA ARG A 52 11.33 -6.92 -5.39
C ARG A 52 10.55 -6.98 -6.72
N ARG A 53 10.90 -7.95 -7.57
CA ARG A 53 10.08 -8.30 -8.74
C ARG A 53 8.81 -9.01 -8.27
N ALA A 54 7.66 -8.66 -8.86
CA ALA A 54 6.36 -9.00 -8.30
C ALA A 54 5.71 -10.25 -8.94
N ASP A 55 5.19 -11.14 -8.10
CA ASP A 55 3.96 -11.90 -8.34
C ASP A 55 2.83 -11.18 -7.59
N ALA A 56 2.29 -10.08 -8.15
CA ALA A 56 1.32 -9.24 -7.45
C ALA A 56 -0.13 -9.76 -7.59
N ARG A 57 -0.81 -9.96 -6.45
CA ARG A 57 -2.26 -10.20 -6.36
C ARG A 57 -2.97 -9.27 -5.35
N ALA A 58 -2.33 -8.17 -4.97
CA ALA A 58 -2.85 -7.18 -4.04
C ALA A 58 -2.33 -5.76 -4.35
N VAL A 59 -2.88 -4.79 -3.61
CA VAL A 59 -2.47 -3.38 -3.44
C VAL A 59 -0.94 -3.18 -3.59
N CYS A 60 -0.49 -2.18 -4.37
CA CYS A 60 0.88 -2.18 -4.93
C CYS A 60 1.63 -0.82 -4.91
N PHE A 61 2.04 -0.35 -3.72
CA PHE A 61 2.76 0.92 -3.39
C PHE A 61 4.22 1.08 -3.98
N CYS A 62 4.41 1.52 -5.23
CA CYS A 62 5.67 1.27 -5.98
C CYS A 62 6.79 2.31 -6.02
N GLU A 63 8.01 1.92 -5.59
CA GLU A 63 9.08 2.81 -5.11
C GLU A 63 10.01 3.54 -6.10
N CYS A 64 10.53 4.72 -5.70
CA CYS A 64 10.96 5.74 -6.68
C CYS A 64 12.30 5.42 -7.37
N PHE A 65 12.35 5.74 -8.66
CA PHE A 65 13.38 5.28 -9.59
C PHE A 65 14.57 6.25 -9.63
N THR A 66 15.71 5.85 -9.06
CA THR A 66 17.02 6.41 -9.50
C THR A 66 17.46 5.87 -10.85
N HIS A 67 16.74 4.89 -11.40
CA HIS A 67 17.05 4.21 -12.64
C HIS A 67 15.88 4.21 -13.60
N HIS A 68 15.89 5.18 -14.52
CA HIS A 68 15.18 5.09 -15.80
C HIS A 68 15.80 4.00 -16.68
N ARG A 69 15.68 2.73 -16.27
CA ARG A 69 15.96 1.61 -17.17
C ARG A 69 14.77 1.45 -18.11
N ARG A 70 14.89 2.06 -19.30
CA ARG A 70 14.10 1.81 -20.54
C ARG A 70 14.09 0.33 -21.01
N SER A 71 14.41 -0.61 -20.13
CA SER A 71 14.89 -1.95 -20.47
C SER A 71 14.24 -3.06 -19.63
N VAL A 72 13.35 -2.72 -18.68
CA VAL A 72 12.56 -3.70 -17.93
C VAL A 72 11.21 -3.86 -18.61
N HIS A 73 11.18 -4.73 -19.61
CA HIS A 73 9.98 -5.17 -20.31
C HIS A 73 9.32 -6.34 -19.57
N PHE A 74 8.00 -6.32 -19.49
CA PHE A 74 7.16 -7.43 -19.03
C PHE A 74 6.59 -8.19 -20.25
N PRO A 75 6.05 -9.42 -20.07
CA PRO A 75 5.36 -10.13 -21.15
C PRO A 75 4.26 -9.26 -21.79
N GLY A 76 4.33 -9.08 -23.11
CA GLY A 76 3.42 -8.21 -23.87
C GLY A 76 3.92 -6.80 -24.15
N ASP A 77 5.05 -6.39 -23.56
CA ASP A 77 5.75 -5.15 -23.95
C ASP A 77 6.53 -5.35 -25.25
N SER A 78 6.46 -4.39 -26.17
CA SER A 78 7.24 -4.38 -27.41
C SER A 78 8.65 -3.84 -27.16
N TRP A 79 9.67 -4.53 -27.66
CA TRP A 79 11.06 -4.08 -27.60
C TRP A 79 11.38 -2.98 -28.62
N ASP A 80 10.55 -2.86 -29.66
CA ASP A 80 10.75 -1.99 -30.83
C ASP A 80 9.69 -0.87 -30.91
N GLU A 81 8.98 -0.57 -29.81
CA GLU A 81 7.99 0.51 -29.77
C GLU A 81 8.66 1.88 -29.92
N ALA A 82 8.47 2.53 -31.08
CA ALA A 82 8.99 3.86 -31.36
C ALA A 82 8.41 4.92 -30.40
N GLY A 83 9.20 5.96 -30.12
CA GLY A 83 8.84 7.06 -29.22
C GLY A 83 9.48 6.96 -27.84
N SER A 84 8.96 7.77 -26.91
CA SER A 84 9.36 7.79 -25.49
C SER A 84 8.32 7.02 -24.68
N ASN A 85 8.59 5.75 -24.38
CA ASN A 85 7.60 4.85 -23.78
C ASN A 85 7.92 4.47 -22.33
N LEU A 86 6.89 4.41 -21.48
CA LEU A 86 7.00 4.00 -20.09
C LEU A 86 6.78 2.49 -19.97
N TYR A 87 7.66 1.83 -19.21
CA TYR A 87 7.66 0.38 -18.96
C TYR A 87 7.87 0.10 -17.47
N GLY A 88 8.30 -1.12 -17.13
CA GLY A 88 8.57 -1.52 -15.76
C GLY A 88 7.33 -1.52 -14.87
N CYS A 89 7.54 -1.42 -13.56
CA CYS A 89 6.45 -1.45 -12.59
C CYS A 89 5.43 -0.33 -12.80
N LEU A 90 5.84 0.86 -13.27
CA LEU A 90 4.94 1.98 -13.51
C LEU A 90 3.91 1.69 -14.61
N LYS A 91 4.32 1.02 -15.70
CA LYS A 91 3.35 0.52 -16.71
C LYS A 91 2.40 -0.49 -16.09
N GLN A 92 2.91 -1.47 -15.34
CA GLN A 92 2.08 -2.50 -14.71
C GLN A 92 1.04 -1.90 -13.72
N LEU A 93 1.41 -0.87 -12.95
CA LEU A 93 0.49 -0.16 -12.05
C LEU A 93 -0.58 0.61 -12.80
N PHE A 94 -0.20 1.26 -13.91
CA PHE A 94 -1.16 1.93 -14.78
C PHE A 94 -2.16 0.92 -15.40
N LEU A 95 -1.69 -0.26 -15.79
CA LEU A 95 -2.58 -1.35 -16.24
C LEU A 95 -3.51 -1.83 -15.11
N LEU A 96 -3.01 -1.97 -13.88
CA LEU A 96 -3.86 -2.25 -12.71
C LEU A 96 -4.89 -1.12 -12.46
N LYS A 97 -4.55 0.14 -12.75
CA LYS A 97 -5.50 1.27 -12.66
C LYS A 97 -6.60 1.20 -13.72
N LYS A 98 -6.30 0.69 -14.93
CA LYS A 98 -7.31 0.39 -15.96
C LYS A 98 -8.27 -0.70 -15.46
N VAL A 99 -7.73 -1.78 -14.89
CA VAL A 99 -8.52 -2.94 -14.40
C VAL A 99 -9.40 -2.57 -13.21
N ASN A 100 -8.86 -1.87 -12.20
CA ASN A 100 -9.62 -1.37 -11.07
C ASN A 100 -9.63 0.15 -11.04
N ARG A 101 -10.75 0.75 -11.47
CA ARG A 101 -10.97 2.20 -11.45
C ARG A 101 -10.99 2.84 -10.06
N LYS A 102 -10.97 2.05 -8.98
CA LYS A 102 -10.86 2.51 -7.58
C LYS A 102 -9.42 2.42 -7.03
N LEU A 103 -8.46 1.93 -7.83
CA LEU A 103 -7.02 1.88 -7.48
C LEU A 103 -6.39 3.27 -7.57
N LYS A 104 -5.80 3.80 -6.49
CA LYS A 104 -5.04 5.06 -6.55
C LYS A 104 -3.55 4.83 -6.33
N VAL A 105 -2.73 5.24 -7.30
CA VAL A 105 -1.26 5.07 -7.30
C VAL A 105 -0.59 6.35 -6.85
N LEU A 106 0.02 6.41 -5.67
CA LEU A 106 0.72 7.61 -5.19
C LEU A 106 2.24 7.48 -5.41
N LEU A 107 3.00 8.52 -5.05
CA LEU A 107 4.46 8.53 -4.95
C LEU A 107 4.82 8.90 -3.50
N SER A 108 5.28 7.95 -2.67
CA SER A 108 5.89 8.34 -1.39
C SER A 108 7.28 8.88 -1.64
N ILE A 109 7.60 9.95 -0.94
CA ILE A 109 8.94 10.52 -0.92
C ILE A 109 9.47 10.32 0.50
N GLY A 110 10.74 9.93 0.64
CA GLY A 110 11.37 9.69 1.94
C GLY A 110 11.55 8.22 2.31
N GLY A 111 11.10 7.84 3.50
CA GLY A 111 11.45 6.61 4.20
C GLY A 111 12.70 6.79 5.07
N SER A 112 12.86 5.93 6.07
CA SER A 112 13.98 5.95 7.03
C SER A 112 15.36 6.20 6.42
N SER A 113 15.69 5.57 5.28
CA SER A 113 16.98 5.73 4.59
C SER A 113 17.19 7.10 3.91
N TYR A 114 16.12 7.86 3.62
CA TYR A 114 16.20 9.13 2.88
C TYR A 114 15.75 10.34 3.69
N SER A 115 15.22 10.12 4.89
CA SER A 115 14.59 11.16 5.70
C SER A 115 15.54 12.28 6.16
N ALA A 116 16.84 11.99 6.26
CA ALA A 116 17.88 13.01 6.48
C ALA A 116 17.92 14.11 5.39
N ASN A 117 17.36 13.85 4.20
CA ASN A 117 17.37 14.80 3.07
C ASN A 117 16.17 15.77 3.05
N PHE A 118 15.21 15.68 3.98
CA PHE A 118 14.06 16.60 4.01
C PHE A 118 14.39 17.98 4.56
N ALA A 119 15.14 18.06 5.67
CA ALA A 119 15.30 19.30 6.43
C ALA A 119 15.86 20.45 5.56
N VAL A 120 16.88 20.17 4.73
CA VAL A 120 17.52 21.18 3.87
C VAL A 120 16.54 21.79 2.85
N PRO A 121 15.89 21.04 1.93
CA PRO A 121 14.93 21.62 0.99
C PRO A 121 13.68 22.17 1.69
N ALA A 122 13.22 21.58 2.80
CA ALA A 122 12.04 22.08 3.52
C ALA A 122 12.29 23.43 4.23
N SER A 123 13.54 23.71 4.63
CA SER A 123 13.92 24.91 5.41
C SER A 123 13.78 26.25 4.68
N THR A 124 13.64 26.25 3.35
CA THR A 124 13.54 27.48 2.55
C THR A 124 12.33 27.45 1.62
N ASP A 125 11.80 28.64 1.32
CA ASP A 125 10.62 28.76 0.46
C ASP A 125 10.87 28.33 -0.98
N ALA A 126 12.04 28.68 -1.51
CA ALA A 126 12.52 28.20 -2.81
C ALA A 126 12.72 26.67 -2.83
N GLY A 127 13.25 26.09 -1.75
CA GLY A 127 13.42 24.65 -1.62
C GLY A 127 12.09 23.88 -1.59
N ARG A 128 11.11 24.36 -0.81
CA ARG A 128 9.75 23.80 -0.80
C ARG A 128 9.05 23.92 -2.15
N SER A 129 9.18 25.07 -2.81
CA SER A 129 8.60 25.31 -4.15
C SER A 129 9.23 24.40 -5.21
N ALA A 130 10.56 24.20 -5.16
CA ALA A 130 11.28 23.27 -6.04
C ALA A 130 10.90 21.80 -5.76
N PHE A 131 10.74 21.42 -4.49
CA PHE A 131 10.26 20.09 -4.09
C PHE A 131 8.84 19.84 -4.63
N ALA A 132 7.91 20.77 -4.37
CA ALA A 132 6.51 20.61 -4.76
C ALA A 132 6.33 20.55 -6.28
N SER A 133 6.95 21.48 -7.02
CA SER A 133 6.88 21.49 -8.49
C SER A 133 7.50 20.24 -9.13
N SER A 134 8.66 19.76 -8.65
CA SER A 134 9.27 18.53 -9.16
C SER A 134 8.48 17.27 -8.81
N ALA A 135 7.91 17.18 -7.61
CA ALA A 135 7.05 16.06 -7.21
C ALA A 135 5.75 16.01 -8.04
N VAL A 136 5.09 17.15 -8.28
CA VAL A 136 3.90 17.22 -9.15
C VAL A 136 4.25 16.92 -10.61
N ALA A 137 5.42 17.33 -11.10
CA ALA A 137 5.90 16.92 -12.42
C ALA A 137 6.07 15.40 -12.54
N LEU A 138 6.48 14.70 -11.48
CA LEU A 138 6.50 13.22 -11.46
C LEU A 138 5.08 12.64 -11.46
N VAL A 139 4.14 13.19 -10.71
CA VAL A 139 2.72 12.77 -10.72
C VAL A 139 2.13 12.85 -12.13
N ALA A 140 2.34 13.99 -12.80
CA ALA A 140 1.86 14.23 -14.16
C ALA A 140 2.50 13.31 -15.21
N ASN A 141 3.81 13.05 -15.12
CA ASN A 141 4.51 12.22 -16.10
C ASN A 141 4.29 10.73 -15.90
N LEU A 142 4.24 10.25 -14.65
CA LEU A 142 4.23 8.81 -14.32
C LEU A 142 2.83 8.23 -14.12
N GLY A 143 1.77 9.02 -14.31
CA GLY A 143 0.38 8.56 -14.25
C GLY A 143 -0.14 8.30 -12.84
N LEU A 144 0.26 9.12 -11.87
CA LEU A 144 -0.01 8.92 -10.45
C LEU A 144 -1.27 9.69 -10.00
N ASP A 145 -1.92 9.23 -8.94
CA ASP A 145 -3.10 9.82 -8.29
C ASP A 145 -2.75 10.69 -7.08
N GLY A 146 -1.47 10.86 -6.73
CA GLY A 146 -1.05 11.73 -5.63
C GLY A 146 0.35 11.48 -5.10
N LEU A 147 0.61 12.00 -3.89
CA LEU A 147 1.88 11.96 -3.18
C LEU A 147 1.70 11.50 -1.73
N ASP A 148 2.72 10.85 -1.18
CA ASP A 148 2.85 10.55 0.25
C ASP A 148 4.19 11.12 0.75
N ILE A 149 4.24 11.64 1.97
CA ILE A 149 5.47 12.16 2.57
C ILE A 149 5.81 11.34 3.80
N ASN A 150 6.86 10.54 3.70
CA ASN A 150 7.38 9.74 4.80
C ASN A 150 8.69 10.34 5.33
N TRP A 151 8.59 11.36 6.18
CA TRP A 151 9.73 11.95 6.90
C TRP A 151 9.85 11.29 8.27
N GLU A 152 10.88 10.47 8.44
CA GLU A 152 11.25 9.73 9.65
C GLU A 152 12.53 10.32 10.28
N TYR A 153 12.49 11.34 11.13
CA TYR A 153 11.36 12.16 11.57
C TYR A 153 11.81 13.63 11.66
N PRO A 154 10.89 14.62 11.63
CA PRO A 154 11.19 15.97 12.11
C PRO A 154 11.80 15.91 13.52
N GLN A 155 12.97 16.52 13.73
CA GLN A 155 13.75 16.36 14.98
C GLN A 155 13.47 17.45 16.01
N ASN A 156 12.84 18.56 15.59
CA ASN A 156 12.65 19.77 16.38
C ASN A 156 11.47 20.59 15.83
N ASP A 157 11.11 21.65 16.54
CA ASP A 157 10.00 22.54 16.19
C ASP A 157 10.17 23.21 14.80
N ALA A 158 11.40 23.59 14.42
CA ALA A 158 11.64 24.17 13.10
C ALA A 158 11.44 23.16 11.97
N ASP A 159 11.81 21.89 12.15
CA ASP A 159 11.48 20.82 11.20
C ASP A 159 9.95 20.61 11.11
N ALA A 160 9.23 20.67 12.24
CA ALA A 160 7.78 20.52 12.28
C ALA A 160 7.05 21.65 11.53
N VAL A 161 7.45 22.91 11.75
CA VAL A 161 6.96 24.07 10.99
C VAL A 161 7.28 23.92 9.50
N ASN A 162 8.51 23.50 9.16
CA ASN A 162 8.90 23.29 7.77
C ASN A 162 8.12 22.14 7.11
N MET A 163 7.72 21.11 7.86
CA MET A 163 6.84 20.04 7.36
C MET A 163 5.44 20.57 7.03
N VAL A 164 4.84 21.41 7.88
CA VAL A 164 3.55 22.09 7.59
C VAL A 164 3.66 22.91 6.30
N LEU A 165 4.69 23.76 6.19
CA LEU A 165 4.89 24.62 5.01
C LEU A 165 5.16 23.81 3.73
N LEU A 166 5.85 22.66 3.83
CA LEU A 166 6.08 21.76 2.71
C LEU A 166 4.79 21.09 2.24
N LEU A 167 3.98 20.58 3.17
CA LEU A 167 2.68 19.98 2.87
C LEU A 167 1.71 21.00 2.24
N LYS A 168 1.74 22.25 2.71
CA LYS A 168 1.00 23.36 2.09
C LYS A 168 1.40 23.56 0.62
N ALA A 169 2.70 23.75 0.36
CA ALA A 169 3.21 23.97 -1.00
C ALA A 169 2.89 22.80 -1.95
N LEU A 170 2.96 21.55 -1.44
CA LEU A 170 2.56 20.35 -2.15
C LEU A 170 1.06 20.33 -2.47
N ARG A 171 0.20 20.65 -1.50
CA ARG A 171 -1.26 20.71 -1.67
C ARG A 171 -1.66 21.73 -2.73
N GLU A 172 -1.14 22.95 -2.63
CA GLU A 172 -1.37 24.04 -3.57
C GLU A 172 -0.90 23.67 -4.99
N SER A 173 0.26 23.01 -5.12
CA SER A 173 0.78 22.57 -6.42
C SER A 173 -0.03 21.41 -7.03
N LEU A 174 -0.51 20.46 -6.20
CA LEU A 174 -1.35 19.35 -6.64
C LEU A 174 -2.75 19.82 -7.05
N ASP A 175 -3.35 20.75 -6.31
CA ASP A 175 -4.67 21.32 -6.63
C ASP A 175 -4.56 22.18 -7.90
N GLY A 176 -3.54 23.03 -8.04
CA GLY A 176 -3.30 23.81 -9.26
C GLY A 176 -3.07 22.94 -10.51
N TYR A 177 -2.39 21.79 -10.39
CA TYR A 177 -2.31 20.82 -11.49
C TYR A 177 -3.66 20.14 -11.75
N GLY A 178 -4.37 19.71 -10.70
CA GLY A 178 -5.69 19.09 -10.77
C GLY A 178 -6.73 19.94 -11.50
N ASP A 179 -6.78 21.23 -11.19
CA ASP A 179 -7.70 22.21 -11.79
C ASP A 179 -7.30 22.59 -13.23
N SER A 180 -6.04 22.39 -13.63
CA SER A 180 -5.58 22.64 -15.00
C SER A 180 -6.00 21.57 -16.01
N LEU A 181 -6.54 20.44 -15.54
CA LEU A 181 -6.98 19.34 -16.39
C LEU A 181 -8.36 19.61 -17.01
N SER A 182 -8.58 19.09 -18.23
CA SER A 182 -9.86 19.16 -18.94
C SER A 182 -11.04 18.53 -18.18
N THR A 183 -10.76 17.63 -17.25
CA THR A 183 -11.68 17.19 -16.19
C THR A 183 -10.94 17.36 -14.87
N PRO A 184 -11.35 18.32 -14.00
CA PRO A 184 -10.66 18.57 -12.74
C PRO A 184 -10.55 17.31 -11.87
N TYR A 185 -9.37 17.11 -11.29
CA TYR A 185 -9.08 15.92 -10.48
C TYR A 185 -8.31 16.28 -9.20
N ARG A 186 -8.90 15.96 -8.04
CA ARG A 186 -8.22 16.10 -6.76
C ARG A 186 -7.25 14.93 -6.54
N PHE A 187 -5.97 15.20 -6.80
CA PHE A 187 -4.86 14.32 -6.41
C PHE A 187 -4.75 14.21 -4.89
N GLN A 188 -4.38 13.05 -4.38
CA GLN A 188 -4.21 12.81 -2.94
C GLN A 188 -2.87 13.33 -2.42
N LEU A 189 -2.84 13.84 -1.20
CA LEU A 189 -1.61 14.09 -0.43
C LEU A 189 -1.74 13.42 0.94
N THR A 190 -0.78 12.58 1.31
CA THR A 190 -0.80 11.83 2.57
C THR A 190 0.56 11.92 3.28
N VAL A 191 0.63 11.43 4.51
CA VAL A 191 1.89 11.25 5.24
C VAL A 191 1.93 9.88 5.89
N ALA A 192 3.13 9.29 5.98
CA ALA A 192 3.41 8.25 6.95
C ALA A 192 3.76 8.93 8.29
N SER A 193 3.15 8.48 9.39
CA SER A 193 3.19 9.22 10.66
C SER A 193 3.59 8.35 11.86
N PRO A 194 4.38 8.90 12.81
CA PRO A 194 4.90 8.14 13.94
C PRO A 194 3.82 7.73 14.94
N ALA A 195 4.01 6.55 15.53
CA ALA A 195 3.30 6.09 16.73
C ALA A 195 4.14 6.15 18.03
N GLY A 196 5.41 6.57 17.96
CA GLY A 196 6.26 6.82 19.13
C GLY A 196 6.05 8.24 19.69
N ALA A 197 5.83 8.35 21.02
CA ALA A 197 5.41 9.60 21.66
C ALA A 197 6.35 10.79 21.43
N SER A 198 7.66 10.59 21.58
CA SER A 198 8.67 11.64 21.33
C SER A 198 8.63 12.21 19.91
N TYR A 199 8.17 11.43 18.92
CA TYR A 199 8.07 11.85 17.54
C TYR A 199 6.74 12.54 17.25
N TYR A 200 5.60 11.94 17.61
CA TYR A 200 4.29 12.57 17.34
C TYR A 200 4.03 13.81 18.20
N GLN A 201 4.70 13.97 19.35
CA GLN A 201 4.62 15.18 20.17
C GLN A 201 5.37 16.38 19.57
N THR A 202 6.34 16.14 18.69
CA THR A 202 7.07 17.19 17.96
C THR A 202 6.26 17.76 16.79
N LEU A 203 5.30 16.99 16.25
CA LEU A 203 4.53 17.39 15.06
C LEU A 203 3.43 18.41 15.37
N HIS A 204 3.29 19.40 14.49
CA HIS A 204 2.19 20.38 14.50
C HIS A 204 0.94 19.79 13.84
N LEU A 205 0.39 18.71 14.42
CA LEU A 205 -0.63 17.85 13.79
C LEU A 205 -1.84 18.63 13.25
N ALA A 206 -2.36 19.60 14.02
CA ALA A 206 -3.52 20.40 13.63
C ALA A 206 -3.28 21.32 12.44
N ASP A 207 -2.03 21.77 12.22
CA ASP A 207 -1.65 22.63 11.11
C ASP A 207 -1.27 21.81 9.86
N MET A 208 -0.86 20.55 10.04
CA MET A 208 -0.62 19.60 8.95
C MET A 208 -1.94 19.07 8.35
N ASP A 209 -2.95 18.80 9.18
CA ASP A 209 -4.19 18.11 8.77
C ASP A 209 -4.95 18.76 7.60
N PRO A 210 -5.11 20.10 7.51
CA PRO A 210 -5.81 20.76 6.41
C PRO A 210 -5.17 20.54 5.03
N HIS A 211 -3.89 20.19 4.99
CA HIS A 211 -3.14 20.00 3.75
C HIS A 211 -3.18 18.57 3.23
N ILE A 212 -3.63 17.59 4.02
CA ILE A 212 -3.54 16.17 3.67
C ILE A 212 -4.90 15.46 3.74
N ASP A 213 -5.09 14.45 2.89
CA ASP A 213 -6.35 13.71 2.81
C ASP A 213 -6.45 12.63 3.90
N PHE A 214 -5.34 11.96 4.26
CA PHE A 214 -5.26 11.03 5.41
C PHE A 214 -3.83 10.78 5.91
N TRP A 215 -3.73 10.22 7.12
CA TRP A 215 -2.52 9.85 7.85
C TRP A 215 -2.34 8.32 7.81
N ASN A 216 -1.16 7.83 7.42
CA ASN A 216 -0.77 6.44 7.51
C ASN A 216 0.02 6.22 8.81
N LEU A 217 -0.66 5.88 9.90
CA LEU A 217 -0.03 5.71 11.22
C LEU A 217 0.83 4.43 11.24
N MET A 218 2.14 4.57 11.41
CA MET A 218 3.09 3.46 11.48
C MET A 218 3.05 2.78 12.85
N ALA A 219 1.98 2.03 13.10
CA ALA A 219 1.71 1.33 14.36
C ALA A 219 2.43 -0.04 14.46
N TYR A 220 3.73 -0.01 14.21
CA TYR A 220 4.65 -1.15 14.24
C TYR A 220 6.06 -0.70 14.65
N ASP A 221 7.03 -1.62 14.68
CA ASP A 221 8.41 -1.38 15.13
C ASP A 221 8.56 -0.82 16.56
N TYR A 222 7.59 -1.12 17.44
CA TYR A 222 7.66 -0.77 18.86
C TYR A 222 8.81 -1.49 19.60
N ALA A 223 9.30 -2.60 19.03
CA ALA A 223 10.37 -3.42 19.59
C ALA A 223 11.23 -4.05 18.49
N GLY A 224 12.52 -4.21 18.76
CA GLY A 224 13.50 -4.79 17.84
C GLY A 224 14.89 -4.90 18.45
N GLY A 225 15.94 -5.02 17.63
CA GLY A 225 17.32 -5.17 18.12
C GLY A 225 17.89 -3.99 18.91
N TRP A 226 17.16 -2.87 18.98
CA TRP A 226 17.46 -1.69 19.81
C TRP A 226 16.77 -1.70 21.18
N SER A 227 15.88 -2.67 21.44
CA SER A 227 15.19 -2.82 22.73
C SER A 227 16.10 -3.44 23.79
N SER A 228 15.82 -3.18 25.08
CA SER A 228 16.54 -3.79 26.21
C SER A 228 16.02 -5.17 26.60
N VAL A 229 14.76 -5.46 26.29
CA VAL A 229 14.08 -6.75 26.47
C VAL A 229 13.23 -7.06 25.24
N THR A 230 12.82 -8.32 25.11
CA THR A 230 11.85 -8.74 24.08
C THR A 230 10.48 -8.13 24.36
N ALA A 231 9.83 -7.63 23.32
CA ALA A 231 8.52 -7.00 23.44
C ALA A 231 7.71 -7.15 22.16
N ASN A 232 6.41 -6.84 22.24
CA ASN A 232 5.54 -6.82 21.08
C ASN A 232 5.92 -5.65 20.16
N GLN A 233 6.02 -5.89 18.85
CA GLN A 233 6.36 -4.82 17.91
C GLN A 233 5.17 -3.96 17.46
N ALA A 234 3.93 -4.40 17.70
CA ALA A 234 2.72 -3.77 17.12
C ALA A 234 1.44 -4.03 17.94
N ASN A 235 1.51 -4.05 19.28
CA ASN A 235 0.35 -4.24 20.15
C ASN A 235 -0.62 -3.05 20.11
N LEU A 236 -1.93 -3.32 20.12
CA LEU A 236 -2.96 -2.26 20.18
C LEU A 236 -2.94 -1.51 21.51
N PHE A 237 -2.86 -2.24 22.62
CA PHE A 237 -2.99 -1.72 23.98
C PHE A 237 -1.75 -2.04 24.82
N SER A 238 -1.53 -1.28 25.88
CA SER A 238 -0.52 -1.58 26.90
C SER A 238 -0.91 -2.82 27.71
N SER A 239 0.11 -3.58 28.13
CA SER A 239 -0.06 -4.72 29.02
C SER A 239 -0.24 -4.23 30.46
N THR A 240 -1.33 -4.67 31.11
CA THR A 240 -1.61 -4.37 32.52
C THR A 240 -0.84 -5.26 33.49
N SER A 241 -0.30 -6.40 33.02
CA SER A 241 0.48 -7.33 33.83
C SER A 241 2.00 -7.10 33.73
N ASP A 242 2.49 -6.63 32.59
CA ASP A 242 3.91 -6.33 32.38
C ASP A 242 4.09 -5.29 31.25
N ALA A 243 4.20 -4.03 31.63
CA ALA A 243 4.40 -2.92 30.69
C ALA A 243 5.68 -3.02 29.86
N THR A 244 6.71 -3.78 30.29
CA THR A 244 7.95 -3.95 29.52
C THR A 244 7.74 -4.72 28.22
N THR A 245 6.68 -5.56 28.15
CA THR A 245 6.26 -6.30 26.95
C THR A 245 5.58 -5.42 25.90
N THR A 246 5.22 -4.19 26.26
CA THR A 246 4.49 -3.21 25.44
C THR A 246 5.03 -1.79 25.67
N PRO A 247 6.30 -1.49 25.30
CA PRO A 247 6.94 -0.20 25.57
C PRO A 247 6.26 0.97 24.85
N PHE A 248 5.52 0.67 23.78
CA PHE A 248 4.58 1.56 23.10
C PHE A 248 3.25 0.83 22.91
N ASN A 249 2.19 1.55 22.55
CA ASN A 249 0.93 0.95 22.11
C ASN A 249 0.20 1.88 21.13
N THR A 250 -0.65 1.29 20.29
CA THR A 250 -1.37 2.02 19.23
C THR A 250 -2.46 2.95 19.78
N GLU A 251 -3.14 2.55 20.86
CA GLU A 251 -4.27 3.29 21.41
C GLU A 251 -3.86 4.68 21.96
N ASP A 252 -2.72 4.78 22.63
CA ASP A 252 -2.18 6.06 23.11
C ASP A 252 -1.82 7.00 21.95
N ALA A 253 -1.22 6.48 20.88
CA ALA A 253 -0.91 7.26 19.68
C ALA A 253 -2.21 7.79 19.02
N ILE A 254 -3.20 6.92 18.79
CA ILE A 254 -4.50 7.32 18.22
C ILE A 254 -5.21 8.33 19.14
N GLY A 255 -5.20 8.08 20.45
CA GLY A 255 -5.75 9.00 21.45
C GLY A 255 -5.11 10.38 21.39
N TYR A 256 -3.79 10.46 21.21
CA TYR A 256 -3.08 11.73 21.06
C TYR A 256 -3.46 12.46 19.78
N TYR A 257 -3.49 11.80 18.62
CA TYR A 257 -3.88 12.43 17.35
C TYR A 257 -5.31 12.97 17.41
N ILE A 258 -6.26 12.18 17.94
CA ILE A 258 -7.65 12.63 18.13
C ILE A 258 -7.72 13.79 19.13
N GLY A 259 -6.96 13.73 20.23
CA GLY A 259 -6.83 14.81 21.22
C GLY A 259 -6.19 16.09 20.68
N LYS A 260 -5.49 16.03 19.55
CA LYS A 260 -4.99 17.17 18.78
C LYS A 260 -5.92 17.63 17.65
N GLY A 261 -7.15 17.11 17.59
CA GLY A 261 -8.18 17.52 16.64
C GLY A 261 -8.22 16.73 15.33
N ILE A 262 -7.38 15.70 15.16
CA ILE A 262 -7.41 14.86 13.96
C ILE A 262 -8.70 14.03 13.94
N THR A 263 -9.48 14.15 12.86
CA THR A 263 -10.73 13.37 12.74
C THR A 263 -10.39 11.88 12.57
N PRO A 264 -11.00 10.96 13.35
CA PRO A 264 -10.62 9.54 13.32
C PRO A 264 -10.63 8.89 11.93
N ASN A 265 -11.59 9.27 11.06
CA ASN A 265 -11.72 8.76 9.69
C ASN A 265 -10.58 9.19 8.73
N LYS A 266 -9.68 10.07 9.16
CA LYS A 266 -8.42 10.41 8.46
C LYS A 266 -7.23 9.58 8.96
N ILE A 267 -7.35 8.83 10.05
CA ILE A 267 -6.27 8.00 10.59
C ILE A 267 -6.40 6.58 10.01
N VAL A 268 -5.43 6.16 9.20
CA VAL A 268 -5.34 4.81 8.64
C VAL A 268 -4.33 4.01 9.47
N LEU A 269 -4.74 2.86 10.02
CA LEU A 269 -3.95 2.07 10.94
C LEU A 269 -2.96 1.16 10.19
N GLY A 270 -1.66 1.45 10.28
CA GLY A 270 -0.58 0.61 9.79
C GLY A 270 -0.43 -0.71 10.57
N MET A 271 -0.11 -1.79 9.87
CA MET A 271 0.14 -3.13 10.42
C MET A 271 1.35 -3.77 9.75
N PRO A 272 2.20 -4.51 10.49
CA PRO A 272 3.35 -5.18 9.91
C PRO A 272 2.93 -6.49 9.24
N ILE A 273 3.42 -6.72 8.02
CA ILE A 273 3.39 -8.04 7.34
C ILE A 273 4.77 -8.71 7.47
N TYR A 274 5.39 -8.54 8.64
CA TYR A 274 6.70 -9.12 8.98
C TYR A 274 6.78 -9.35 10.49
N GLY A 275 7.75 -10.17 10.89
CA GLY A 275 8.08 -10.42 12.29
C GLY A 275 9.42 -9.81 12.70
N ARG A 276 9.47 -9.22 13.89
CA ARG A 276 10.69 -8.78 14.57
C ARG A 276 11.18 -9.91 15.49
N SER A 277 12.40 -10.41 15.27
CA SER A 277 12.95 -11.56 16.01
C SER A 277 14.00 -11.19 17.06
N PHE A 278 14.05 -12.01 18.11
CA PHE A 278 14.94 -11.92 19.26
C PHE A 278 15.50 -13.31 19.57
N ALA A 279 16.81 -13.45 19.65
CA ALA A 279 17.49 -14.72 19.89
C ALA A 279 17.95 -14.88 21.34
N ALA A 280 18.26 -16.11 21.73
CA ALA A 280 18.78 -16.47 23.05
C ALA A 280 17.92 -15.97 24.24
N THR A 281 16.62 -15.77 24.03
CA THR A 281 15.70 -15.24 25.04
C THR A 281 14.94 -16.34 25.77
N ARG A 282 14.36 -16.02 26.94
CA ARG A 282 13.50 -16.96 27.70
C ARG A 282 12.01 -16.83 27.37
N GLY A 283 11.61 -15.82 26.60
CA GLY A 283 10.22 -15.51 26.28
C GLY A 283 10.03 -14.00 26.08
N LEU A 284 8.77 -13.55 26.15
CA LEU A 284 8.40 -12.13 26.08
C LEU A 284 8.73 -11.40 27.40
N GLY A 285 9.14 -10.11 27.34
CA GLY A 285 9.53 -9.32 28.51
C GLY A 285 10.88 -9.72 29.12
N GLN A 286 11.68 -10.51 28.39
CA GLN A 286 12.94 -11.08 28.91
C GLN A 286 14.15 -10.51 28.16
N PRO A 287 15.35 -10.52 28.77
CA PRO A 287 16.59 -10.26 28.04
C PRO A 287 16.75 -11.19 26.83
N PHE A 288 17.51 -10.72 25.84
CA PHE A 288 17.85 -11.44 24.61
C PHE A 288 19.32 -11.17 24.26
N ASP A 289 19.89 -11.99 23.39
CA ASP A 289 21.23 -11.76 22.83
C ASP A 289 21.20 -11.99 21.32
N GLY A 290 21.34 -10.90 20.57
CA GLY A 290 21.16 -10.85 19.12
C GLY A 290 19.70 -11.00 18.65
N VAL A 291 19.48 -10.73 17.36
CA VAL A 291 18.16 -10.75 16.72
C VAL A 291 17.91 -12.02 15.87
N GLY A 292 18.86 -12.96 15.88
CA GLY A 292 18.76 -14.20 15.12
C GLY A 292 18.93 -14.01 13.61
N ARG A 293 18.22 -14.84 12.83
CA ARG A 293 18.20 -14.78 11.36
C ARG A 293 17.05 -13.87 10.91
N GLY A 294 16.67 -14.00 9.65
CA GLY A 294 15.52 -13.36 9.03
C GLY A 294 15.42 -13.78 7.57
N THR A 295 14.38 -13.36 6.86
CA THR A 295 14.18 -13.76 5.46
C THR A 295 15.13 -13.02 4.51
N TRP A 296 15.41 -11.75 4.79
CA TRP A 296 16.25 -10.87 3.95
C TRP A 296 17.27 -10.05 4.75
N GLN A 297 16.95 -9.76 6.01
CA GLN A 297 17.81 -9.05 6.96
C GLN A 297 17.70 -9.76 8.31
N ALA A 298 18.81 -9.86 9.06
CA ALA A 298 18.79 -10.38 10.42
C ALA A 298 17.81 -9.57 11.29
N GLY A 299 16.98 -10.26 12.09
CA GLY A 299 15.96 -9.64 12.93
C GLY A 299 14.59 -9.43 12.26
N VAL A 300 14.45 -9.76 10.96
CA VAL A 300 13.21 -9.50 10.20
C VAL A 300 12.82 -10.70 9.33
N TYR A 301 11.66 -11.29 9.59
CA TYR A 301 11.06 -12.37 8.79
C TYR A 301 9.83 -11.86 8.00
N ASP A 302 9.72 -12.18 6.71
CA ASP A 302 8.47 -11.97 5.95
C ASP A 302 7.34 -12.81 6.60
N PHE A 303 6.13 -12.28 6.78
CA PHE A 303 5.04 -13.01 7.44
C PHE A 303 4.68 -14.35 6.77
N LYS A 304 4.83 -14.45 5.44
CA LYS A 304 4.65 -15.71 4.70
C LYS A 304 5.60 -16.84 5.10
N ALA A 305 6.72 -16.53 5.75
CA ALA A 305 7.68 -17.50 6.31
C ALA A 305 7.41 -17.85 7.79
N LEU A 306 6.37 -17.29 8.41
CA LEU A 306 6.05 -17.46 9.84
C LEU A 306 4.80 -18.36 10.06
N PRO A 307 4.68 -19.07 11.19
CA PRO A 307 5.70 -19.27 12.22
C PRO A 307 6.91 -20.05 11.69
N VAL A 308 8.07 -19.82 12.30
CA VAL A 308 9.28 -20.64 12.04
C VAL A 308 8.99 -22.09 12.47
N SER A 309 9.46 -23.07 11.70
CA SER A 309 9.25 -24.50 12.00
C SER A 309 9.75 -24.85 13.41
N GLY A 310 8.86 -25.39 14.25
CA GLY A 310 9.14 -25.73 15.65
C GLY A 310 8.68 -24.67 16.66
N ALA A 311 8.43 -23.43 16.23
CA ALA A 311 7.91 -22.38 17.09
C ALA A 311 6.39 -22.54 17.34
N ASN A 312 5.96 -22.32 18.58
CA ASN A 312 4.55 -22.27 18.94
C ASN A 312 4.04 -20.83 18.89
N GLU A 313 2.90 -20.59 18.26
CA GLU A 313 2.28 -19.27 18.14
C GLU A 313 1.38 -18.95 19.35
N SER A 314 1.66 -17.85 20.03
CA SER A 314 0.91 -17.26 21.13
C SER A 314 0.10 -16.07 20.65
N TYR A 315 -1.10 -15.90 21.22
CA TYR A 315 -1.99 -14.77 20.95
C TYR A 315 -2.52 -14.20 22.26
N ASP A 316 -2.39 -12.89 22.44
CA ASP A 316 -2.94 -12.15 23.57
C ASP A 316 -4.05 -11.19 23.10
N ASN A 317 -5.28 -11.51 23.48
CA ASN A 317 -6.46 -10.70 23.19
C ASN A 317 -6.48 -9.38 23.97
N THR A 318 -5.78 -9.26 25.11
CA THR A 318 -5.81 -8.05 25.94
C THR A 318 -4.95 -6.93 25.35
N THR A 319 -3.68 -7.22 25.03
CA THR A 319 -2.80 -6.28 24.31
C THR A 319 -3.13 -6.19 22.82
N GLY A 320 -3.81 -7.20 22.26
CA GLY A 320 -4.11 -7.29 20.83
C GLY A 320 -2.86 -7.58 20.00
N SER A 321 -2.10 -8.59 20.40
CA SER A 321 -0.79 -8.94 19.82
C SER A 321 -0.59 -10.45 19.70
N SER A 322 0.44 -10.85 18.94
CA SER A 322 0.89 -12.24 18.83
C SER A 322 2.41 -12.31 18.67
N TYR A 323 2.96 -13.48 18.99
CA TYR A 323 4.34 -13.85 18.75
C TYR A 323 4.45 -15.37 18.60
N SER A 324 5.49 -15.87 17.93
CA SER A 324 5.89 -17.27 18.03
C SER A 324 7.13 -17.42 18.90
N TYR A 325 7.24 -18.51 19.66
CA TYR A 325 8.44 -18.86 20.42
C TYR A 325 8.81 -20.33 20.21
N ASP A 326 10.09 -20.58 19.89
CA ASP A 326 10.69 -21.91 19.91
C ASP A 326 11.59 -22.04 21.15
N ALA A 327 11.24 -22.97 22.03
CA ALA A 327 12.00 -23.24 23.25
C ALA A 327 13.34 -23.95 23.01
N ALA A 328 13.52 -24.62 21.85
CA ALA A 328 14.75 -25.32 21.50
C ALA A 328 15.83 -24.33 21.01
N SER A 329 15.51 -23.48 20.03
CA SER A 329 16.42 -22.42 19.56
C SER A 329 16.45 -21.18 20.47
N LYS A 330 15.45 -21.00 21.34
CA LYS A 330 15.24 -19.79 22.16
C LYS A 330 15.05 -18.53 21.32
N GLU A 331 14.38 -18.67 20.17
CA GLU A 331 14.00 -17.58 19.27
C GLU A 331 12.54 -17.18 19.52
N LEU A 332 12.32 -15.88 19.77
CA LEU A 332 10.99 -15.25 19.80
C LEU A 332 10.84 -14.38 18.55
N VAL A 333 9.67 -14.45 17.89
CA VAL A 333 9.32 -13.56 16.77
C VAL A 333 7.98 -12.90 17.03
N SER A 334 7.92 -11.58 17.21
CA SER A 334 6.66 -10.83 17.34
C SER A 334 6.12 -10.43 15.97
N TYR A 335 4.87 -10.78 15.66
CA TYR A 335 4.19 -10.48 14.39
C TYR A 335 2.67 -10.59 14.55
N ASP A 336 1.91 -9.96 13.66
CA ASP A 336 0.45 -10.12 13.61
C ASP A 336 0.07 -11.45 12.94
N ASN A 337 -0.67 -12.31 13.65
CA ASN A 337 -1.35 -13.46 13.02
C ASN A 337 -2.76 -13.07 12.52
N ALA A 338 -3.45 -14.01 11.86
CA ALA A 338 -4.79 -13.77 11.32
C ALA A 338 -5.86 -13.46 12.40
N ARG A 339 -5.62 -13.79 13.69
CA ARG A 339 -6.52 -13.41 14.80
C ARG A 339 -6.30 -11.95 15.19
N VAL A 340 -5.05 -11.53 15.36
CA VAL A 340 -4.68 -10.12 15.63
C VAL A 340 -5.15 -9.22 14.49
N ALA A 341 -4.94 -9.61 13.24
CA ALA A 341 -5.41 -8.83 12.08
C ALA A 341 -6.93 -8.59 12.13
N LYS A 342 -7.74 -9.61 12.45
CA LYS A 342 -9.20 -9.45 12.64
C LYS A 342 -9.55 -8.58 13.85
N GLN A 343 -8.79 -8.67 14.94
CA GLN A 343 -8.98 -7.84 16.12
C GLN A 343 -8.65 -6.36 15.82
N LYS A 344 -7.59 -6.08 15.07
CA LYS A 344 -7.22 -4.75 14.57
C LYS A 344 -8.27 -4.19 13.60
N ALA A 345 -8.80 -5.02 12.70
CA ALA A 345 -9.93 -4.65 11.86
C ALA A 345 -11.18 -4.30 12.69
N ALA A 346 -11.52 -5.08 13.72
CA ALA A 346 -12.62 -4.75 14.62
C ALA A 346 -12.35 -3.47 15.44
N PHE A 347 -11.10 -3.20 15.80
CA PHE A 347 -10.67 -1.97 16.48
C PHE A 347 -10.82 -0.73 15.58
N ILE A 348 -10.41 -0.81 14.30
CA ILE A 348 -10.66 0.21 13.26
C ILE A 348 -12.15 0.60 13.23
N LYS A 349 -13.05 -0.40 13.22
CA LYS A 349 -14.51 -0.15 13.24
C LYS A 349 -14.96 0.53 14.54
N ARG A 350 -14.52 0.04 15.72
CA ARG A 350 -14.90 0.60 17.03
C ARG A 350 -14.42 2.05 17.24
N ARG A 351 -13.23 2.39 16.74
CA ARG A 351 -12.63 3.74 16.87
C ARG A 351 -12.98 4.68 15.71
N GLY A 352 -13.76 4.22 14.72
CA GLY A 352 -14.16 5.03 13.56
C GLY A 352 -12.99 5.43 12.66
N LEU A 353 -11.94 4.60 12.59
CA LEU A 353 -10.72 4.92 11.86
C LEU A 353 -10.91 4.86 10.35
N GLY A 354 -10.06 5.58 9.62
CA GLY A 354 -10.11 5.70 8.16
C GLY A 354 -9.79 4.43 7.38
N GLY A 355 -9.23 3.39 8.01
CA GLY A 355 -8.94 2.11 7.37
C GLY A 355 -7.67 1.43 7.89
N ALA A 356 -7.08 0.60 7.03
CA ALA A 356 -5.89 -0.20 7.30
C ALA A 356 -4.76 0.06 6.29
N MET A 357 -3.53 0.11 6.77
CA MET A 357 -2.28 0.21 6.00
C MET A 357 -1.34 -0.97 6.35
N TRP A 358 -0.43 -1.34 5.44
CA TRP A 358 0.50 -2.46 5.62
C TRP A 358 1.90 -2.17 5.09
N TRP A 359 2.92 -2.58 5.85
CA TRP A 359 4.31 -2.70 5.39
C TRP A 359 4.75 -4.17 5.44
N GLU A 360 5.09 -4.87 4.36
CA GLU A 360 4.92 -4.53 2.94
C GLU A 360 4.33 -5.72 2.15
N SER A 361 3.69 -5.41 1.03
CA SER A 361 2.83 -6.28 0.21
C SER A 361 3.45 -7.59 -0.23
N SER A 362 4.77 -7.64 -0.47
CA SER A 362 5.40 -8.86 -0.96
C SER A 362 5.52 -9.96 0.11
N ALA A 363 5.39 -9.60 1.39
CA ALA A 363 5.60 -10.49 2.52
C ALA A 363 4.34 -11.23 3.00
N ASP A 364 3.16 -10.94 2.45
CA ASP A 364 1.89 -11.56 2.88
C ASP A 364 1.76 -13.01 2.38
N LYS A 365 0.89 -13.78 3.08
CA LYS A 365 0.41 -15.08 2.61
C LYS A 365 -0.67 -14.90 1.55
N VAL A 366 -1.07 -16.01 0.93
CA VAL A 366 -2.18 -16.06 -0.03
C VAL A 366 -3.45 -16.66 0.59
N GLY A 367 -4.60 -16.37 -0.02
CA GLY A 367 -5.90 -16.94 0.37
C GLY A 367 -6.29 -16.63 1.82
N SER A 368 -6.84 -17.61 2.52
CA SER A 368 -7.27 -17.46 3.93
C SER A 368 -6.13 -17.15 4.91
N GLY A 369 -4.87 -17.34 4.50
CA GLY A 369 -3.69 -16.97 5.30
C GLY A 369 -3.33 -15.49 5.24
N SER A 370 -3.76 -14.75 4.21
CA SER A 370 -3.41 -13.34 3.99
C SER A 370 -3.92 -12.42 5.10
N LEU A 371 -3.05 -11.60 5.69
CA LEU A 371 -3.49 -10.58 6.67
C LEU A 371 -4.37 -9.53 6.01
N ILE A 372 -4.00 -9.08 4.80
CA ILE A 372 -4.76 -8.10 4.01
C ILE A 372 -6.18 -8.60 3.76
N HIS A 373 -6.32 -9.83 3.26
CA HIS A 373 -7.63 -10.43 3.00
C HIS A 373 -8.49 -10.55 4.27
N ASN A 374 -7.91 -10.99 5.39
CA ASN A 374 -8.63 -11.15 6.64
C ASN A 374 -9.13 -9.82 7.23
N VAL A 375 -8.39 -8.71 7.05
CA VAL A 375 -8.83 -7.36 7.45
C VAL A 375 -9.89 -6.82 6.49
N VAL A 376 -9.63 -6.92 5.18
CA VAL A 376 -10.55 -6.44 4.14
C VAL A 376 -11.91 -7.14 4.25
N ALA A 377 -11.96 -8.43 4.57
CA ALA A 377 -13.22 -9.14 4.81
C ALA A 377 -14.05 -8.57 6.00
N VAL A 378 -13.39 -8.02 7.03
CA VAL A 378 -14.05 -7.43 8.21
C VAL A 378 -14.49 -5.97 7.97
N LEU A 379 -13.71 -5.22 7.19
CA LEU A 379 -13.95 -3.80 6.88
C LEU A 379 -14.88 -3.61 5.67
N GLY A 380 -14.57 -4.27 4.55
CA GLY A 380 -15.25 -4.09 3.26
C GLY A 380 -16.59 -4.80 3.13
N GLY A 381 -16.86 -5.85 3.92
CA GLY A 381 -18.10 -6.63 3.80
C GLY A 381 -18.21 -7.38 2.47
N ALA A 382 -19.42 -7.82 2.11
CA ALA A 382 -19.68 -8.49 0.84
C ALA A 382 -19.54 -7.49 -0.33
N GLY A 383 -18.82 -7.89 -1.40
CA GLY A 383 -18.62 -7.03 -2.57
C GLY A 383 -17.72 -5.81 -2.32
N GLY A 384 -16.91 -5.81 -1.26
CA GLY A 384 -16.05 -4.68 -0.87
C GLY A 384 -16.79 -3.36 -0.64
N SER A 385 -18.11 -3.38 -0.41
CA SER A 385 -18.98 -2.20 -0.39
C SER A 385 -18.62 -1.18 0.70
N GLY A 386 -17.97 -1.64 1.78
CA GLY A 386 -17.50 -0.79 2.88
C GLY A 386 -16.15 -0.10 2.63
N LEU A 387 -15.55 -0.25 1.44
CA LEU A 387 -14.26 0.38 1.09
C LEU A 387 -14.45 1.69 0.27
N GLU A 388 -13.47 2.60 0.32
CA GLU A 388 -13.54 3.91 -0.38
C GLU A 388 -13.49 3.76 -1.91
N GLY A 389 -14.59 4.12 -2.58
CA GLY A 389 -14.78 3.93 -4.02
C GLY A 389 -14.50 5.13 -4.92
N SER A 390 -13.70 6.11 -4.50
CA SER A 390 -13.41 7.28 -5.34
C SER A 390 -12.62 6.86 -6.60
N PRO A 391 -13.01 7.33 -7.81
CA PRO A 391 -12.36 6.90 -9.04
C PRO A 391 -10.94 7.47 -9.16
N ASN A 392 -10.10 6.73 -9.88
CA ASN A 392 -8.74 7.12 -10.26
C ASN A 392 -8.69 7.90 -11.58
N LEU A 393 -7.58 8.59 -11.83
CA LEU A 393 -7.33 9.26 -13.11
C LEU A 393 -6.59 8.32 -14.07
N LEU A 394 -7.02 8.27 -15.34
CA LEU A 394 -6.35 7.52 -16.41
C LEU A 394 -5.84 8.42 -17.56
N LEU A 395 -6.22 9.69 -17.60
CA LEU A 395 -5.83 10.60 -18.67
C LEU A 395 -4.79 11.60 -18.16
N TYR A 396 -3.57 11.50 -18.67
CA TYR A 396 -2.44 12.36 -18.33
C TYR A 396 -1.91 13.03 -19.60
N PRO A 397 -2.62 14.06 -20.11
CA PRO A 397 -2.39 14.60 -21.46
C PRO A 397 -1.02 15.27 -21.62
N ASN A 398 -0.39 15.65 -20.50
CA ASN A 398 0.90 16.35 -20.47
C ASN A 398 2.08 15.41 -20.15
N SER A 399 1.88 14.08 -20.14
CA SER A 399 2.97 13.14 -19.91
C SER A 399 3.95 13.12 -21.09
N SER A 400 5.25 13.15 -20.77
CA SER A 400 6.36 12.94 -21.71
C SER A 400 6.50 11.49 -22.21
N TYR A 401 5.64 10.58 -21.73
CA TYR A 401 5.57 9.20 -22.22
C TYR A 401 4.39 9.01 -23.16
N ASP A 402 4.67 8.58 -24.39
CA ASP A 402 3.72 8.52 -25.49
C ASP A 402 2.63 7.47 -25.22
N ASN A 403 3.03 6.25 -24.85
CA ASN A 403 2.08 5.20 -24.47
C ASN A 403 1.21 5.56 -23.25
N LEU A 404 1.73 6.26 -22.24
CA LEU A 404 0.97 6.70 -21.07
C LEU A 404 -0.02 7.83 -21.42
N ARG A 405 0.43 8.82 -22.20
CA ARG A 405 -0.40 9.93 -22.68
C ARG A 405 -1.58 9.44 -23.53
N SER A 406 -1.37 8.36 -24.28
CA SER A 406 -2.40 7.65 -25.05
C SER A 406 -3.26 6.67 -24.24
N GLY A 407 -3.11 6.61 -22.90
CA GLY A 407 -3.93 5.78 -22.01
C GLY A 407 -3.53 4.30 -21.96
N MET A 408 -2.29 3.96 -22.32
CA MET A 408 -1.78 2.59 -22.49
C MET A 408 -2.71 1.74 -23.37
N PRO A 409 -2.83 2.03 -24.68
CA PRO A 409 -3.64 1.24 -25.59
C PRO A 409 -3.13 -0.21 -25.62
N ASP A 410 -4.04 -1.17 -25.77
CA ASP A 410 -3.67 -2.58 -25.81
C ASP A 410 -2.94 -2.88 -27.12
N SER A 411 -1.86 -3.67 -27.07
CA SER A 411 -0.88 -3.86 -28.17
C SER A 411 -1.39 -4.71 -29.35
N GLY A 412 -2.70 -4.69 -29.61
CA GLY A 412 -3.39 -5.39 -30.69
C GLY A 412 -4.21 -4.52 -31.63
N SER A 413 -4.31 -3.19 -31.41
CA SER A 413 -5.00 -2.27 -32.33
C SER A 413 -4.04 -1.23 -32.93
N ALA A 414 -3.10 -1.69 -33.76
CA ALA A 414 -2.56 -0.81 -34.79
C ALA A 414 -3.75 -0.36 -35.68
N ALA A 415 -3.94 0.95 -35.80
CA ALA A 415 -5.09 1.48 -36.52
C ALA A 415 -4.96 1.16 -38.02
N GLU A 416 -5.75 0.20 -38.51
CA GLU A 416 -5.99 0.09 -39.96
C GLU A 416 -6.66 1.39 -40.42
N THR A 417 -5.96 2.11 -41.30
CA THR A 417 -6.44 3.34 -41.89
C THR A 417 -7.64 3.05 -42.77
N ALA A 418 -8.80 3.56 -42.38
CA ALA A 418 -10.05 3.38 -43.13
C ALA A 418 -10.00 4.08 -44.49
N SER A 419 -9.51 3.37 -45.52
CA SER A 419 -9.69 3.74 -46.92
C SER A 419 -11.13 3.42 -47.34
N SER A 420 -11.89 4.43 -47.72
CA SER A 420 -13.25 4.30 -48.20
C SER A 420 -13.31 3.65 -49.59
N LEU A 421 -14.31 2.76 -49.81
CA LEU A 421 -15.13 2.55 -51.03
C LEU A 421 -16.00 1.27 -50.87
N PRO A 422 -17.07 1.04 -51.68
CA PRO A 422 -18.41 1.17 -51.10
C PRO A 422 -19.24 -0.12 -50.97
N CYS A 423 -20.40 0.06 -50.34
CA CYS A 423 -21.45 -0.94 -50.10
C CYS A 423 -21.84 -1.78 -51.32
N SER A 424 -21.99 -3.09 -51.13
CA SER A 424 -22.88 -3.94 -51.92
C SER A 424 -23.65 -4.91 -51.01
N SER A 425 -24.88 -5.21 -51.39
CA SER A 425 -25.87 -5.91 -50.57
C SER A 425 -25.80 -7.44 -50.73
N GLY A 426 -25.99 -8.19 -49.63
CA GLY A 426 -26.07 -9.65 -49.70
C GLY A 426 -26.44 -10.35 -48.39
N SER A 427 -27.72 -10.73 -48.27
CA SER A 427 -28.32 -11.80 -47.45
C SER A 427 -27.95 -11.99 -45.97
N MET A 428 -28.99 -12.15 -45.15
CA MET A 428 -28.92 -12.97 -43.93
C MET A 428 -28.59 -14.42 -44.30
N ASP A 429 -27.68 -15.07 -43.56
CA ASP A 429 -27.92 -16.35 -42.87
C ASP A 429 -26.62 -16.91 -42.25
N HIS A 430 -26.66 -17.11 -40.93
CA HIS A 430 -25.95 -18.12 -40.10
C HIS A 430 -25.61 -17.61 -38.69
N ILE A 431 -26.63 -17.59 -37.83
CA ILE A 431 -26.46 -17.72 -36.38
C ILE A 431 -26.63 -19.21 -36.03
N ASN A 432 -25.89 -19.68 -35.01
CA ASN A 432 -25.83 -21.06 -34.48
C ASN A 432 -25.05 -22.09 -35.31
N ARG A 433 -23.75 -22.22 -35.02
CA ARG A 433 -23.15 -23.40 -34.35
C ARG A 433 -21.64 -23.22 -34.13
N LEU A 434 -21.23 -23.30 -32.86
CA LEU A 434 -19.98 -23.90 -32.32
C LEU A 434 -19.66 -23.27 -30.95
N HIS A 435 -20.39 -23.72 -29.93
CA HIS A 435 -19.94 -23.68 -28.54
C HIS A 435 -19.50 -25.10 -28.15
N HIS A 436 -18.56 -25.20 -27.21
CA HIS A 436 -17.89 -26.43 -26.73
C HIS A 436 -16.89 -27.02 -27.75
N ASP A 437 -15.62 -27.32 -27.42
CA ASP A 437 -14.97 -27.44 -26.11
C ASP A 437 -13.44 -27.15 -26.14
N SER A 438 -12.85 -27.00 -24.94
CA SER A 438 -11.43 -27.32 -24.62
C SER A 438 -10.30 -26.62 -25.39
N PHE A 439 -9.99 -25.35 -25.05
CA PHE A 439 -8.70 -24.71 -25.43
C PHE A 439 -7.99 -23.88 -24.34
N TYR A 440 -8.26 -24.15 -23.05
CA TYR A 440 -7.54 -23.54 -21.92
C TYR A 440 -7.21 -24.56 -20.82
N HIS A 441 -6.32 -25.52 -21.10
CA HIS A 441 -5.64 -26.25 -20.01
C HIS A 441 -4.25 -26.85 -20.31
N TYR A 442 -3.73 -26.76 -21.53
CA TYR A 442 -2.43 -27.32 -21.92
C TYR A 442 -1.45 -26.25 -22.45
N GLN A 443 -0.94 -25.38 -21.57
CA GLN A 443 0.35 -24.70 -21.82
C GLN A 443 1.06 -24.13 -20.56
N LEU A 444 0.80 -24.71 -19.37
CA LEU A 444 1.45 -24.27 -18.12
C LEU A 444 2.34 -25.33 -17.43
N SER A 445 2.81 -26.35 -18.17
CA SER A 445 3.65 -27.44 -17.61
C SER A 445 4.87 -27.80 -18.47
N ALA A 446 5.32 -26.92 -19.36
CA ALA A 446 6.39 -27.21 -20.32
C ALA A 446 7.54 -26.19 -20.35
N LEU A 447 7.72 -25.40 -19.28
CA LEU A 447 8.80 -24.39 -19.20
C LEU A 447 9.51 -24.37 -17.83
N LEU A 448 9.67 -25.55 -17.22
CA LEU A 448 10.36 -25.75 -15.94
C LEU A 448 11.56 -26.71 -16.01
N THR A 449 12.12 -26.93 -17.22
CA THR A 449 13.26 -27.85 -17.39
C THR A 449 14.19 -27.42 -18.54
N GLN A 450 14.72 -26.19 -18.49
CA GLN A 450 15.95 -25.80 -19.20
C GLN A 450 16.46 -24.43 -18.70
N LEU A 451 17.07 -24.37 -17.52
CA LEU A 451 17.97 -23.26 -17.12
C LEU A 451 18.94 -23.62 -15.97
N PHE A 452 19.21 -24.91 -15.75
CA PHE A 452 20.32 -25.40 -14.93
C PHE A 452 21.31 -26.20 -15.79
N SER A 453 22.00 -25.51 -16.69
CA SER A 453 23.31 -25.96 -17.17
C SER A 453 24.12 -24.80 -17.74
N ARG A 454 25.41 -24.74 -17.39
CA ARG A 454 26.48 -23.86 -17.91
C ARG A 454 26.62 -22.47 -17.25
N HIS A 455 27.52 -22.49 -16.25
CA HIS A 455 28.32 -21.40 -15.66
C HIS A 455 27.59 -20.35 -14.82
#